data_AF-F2TW95-F1
#
_entry.id   AF-F2TW95-F1
#
_cell.length_a   1.000
_cell.length_b   1.000
_cell.length_c   1.000
_cell.angle_alpha   90.00
_cell.angle_beta   90.00
_cell.angle_gamma   90.00
#
_symmetry.space_group_name_H-M   'P 1'
#
loop_
_entity.id
_entity.type
_entity.pdbx_description
1 polymer ?
#
loop_
_entity_poly.entity_id
_entity_poly.type
_entity_poly.pdbx_seq_one_letter_code
_entity_poly.pdbx_strand_id
1 'polypeptide(L)'
;MSRARGTEDDEMDEREEEVEQVAMVEGDRDSDISDSNNGSDNSDISDSNNGSDNSDGEDENDDGSDGDDEEAEEEVQLEGNKAFDVLVKELEGHTEASLEKLKDTVREAREKVKAKRKAAVAAGEEENGEHQAEGKGVMDTAEEAATPASSTARDERLPSKKAKVKQDHGPGRHYTVSIAIPGSLIAGVQSQEVRSHLAGQIARAAVLFQVDEIVVYRESTISLDNTVTEGIPVLHNEHGTGKMRGDPCAFLARVLEYLDCPPFLRKHFFGIHRDLKFASLLPPLEAPHHTVADAPSPFREGVTLKKYVKPGKGSFVDIGLTRPAKIDRHLAPGVRVTVALDVTQYHKKQVHTFRGKAVSPSAPREQKGMYWGYSVRVAESAADVLSECPWKTGYDLCMGITTKRGKAPEAVTMPKSFKHALVIFGGAEGLDEFVESRQAQKRVLHRINTCKHAGTRNIRTEESLLISLSSLSPLLRQHGATSS
;
A
#
# COMPACT_ATOMS: atom_id res chain seq x y z
N MET A 1 -56.62 46.39 2.59
CA MET A 1 -57.70 45.43 2.95
C MET A 1 -57.00 44.21 3.54
N SER A 2 -57.01 44.08 4.88
CA SER A 2 -57.82 43.08 5.65
C SER A 2 -57.28 41.64 5.48
N ARG A 3 -56.66 41.04 6.52
CA ARG A 3 -57.26 40.33 7.68
C ARG A 3 -57.94 39.01 7.27
N ALA A 4 -57.83 37.88 7.99
CA ALA A 4 -56.99 37.47 9.14
C ALA A 4 -57.08 35.92 9.35
N ARG A 5 -56.57 35.42 10.50
CA ARG A 5 -56.89 34.19 11.29
C ARG A 5 -58.10 33.34 10.81
N GLY A 6 -58.14 32.01 10.96
CA GLY A 6 -57.26 31.09 11.71
C GLY A 6 -57.98 30.41 12.89
N THR A 7 -58.08 29.07 12.85
CA THR A 7 -58.63 28.08 13.82
C THR A 7 -58.15 26.69 13.32
N GLU A 8 -57.71 25.66 14.07
CA GLU A 8 -57.95 25.19 15.46
C GLU A 8 -59.33 24.50 15.63
N ASP A 9 -59.48 23.23 16.02
CA ASP A 9 -58.50 22.13 16.26
C ASP A 9 -58.85 20.87 15.39
N ASP A 10 -58.91 19.57 15.74
CA ASP A 10 -58.77 18.75 16.98
C ASP A 10 -58.48 17.25 16.58
N GLU A 11 -58.43 16.28 17.52
CA GLU A 11 -58.20 14.81 17.36
C GLU A 11 -56.86 14.42 16.67
N MET A 12 -55.70 14.19 17.31
CA MET A 12 -55.28 13.86 18.70
C MET A 12 -55.19 12.35 19.06
N ASP A 13 -53.96 11.90 19.36
CA ASP A 13 -53.49 10.64 20.02
C ASP A 13 -53.94 9.28 19.41
N GLU A 14 -53.29 8.13 19.65
CA GLU A 14 -52.14 7.74 20.49
C GLU A 14 -51.33 6.63 19.74
N ARG A 15 -49.99 6.73 19.56
CA ARG A 15 -48.86 6.11 20.32
C ARG A 15 -48.58 4.60 20.06
N GLU A 16 -47.32 4.19 19.84
CA GLU A 16 -46.29 3.64 20.80
C GLU A 16 -46.71 2.29 21.44
N GLU A 17 -45.86 1.26 21.65
CA GLU A 17 -44.45 1.01 21.25
C GLU A 17 -44.20 -0.54 21.12
N GLU A 18 -43.07 -1.08 21.64
CA GLU A 18 -42.72 -2.53 21.79
C GLU A 18 -42.40 -3.30 20.48
N VAL A 19 -41.26 -3.99 20.28
CA VAL A 19 -40.04 -4.32 21.08
C VAL A 19 -40.13 -5.51 22.06
N GLU A 20 -40.05 -6.73 21.51
CA GLU A 20 -39.36 -7.90 22.09
C GLU A 20 -38.51 -8.53 20.95
N GLN A 21 -37.24 -8.93 21.10
CA GLN A 21 -36.57 -9.80 22.08
C GLN A 21 -37.08 -11.25 22.10
N VAL A 22 -36.31 -12.16 21.49
CA VAL A 22 -36.33 -13.59 21.80
C VAL A 22 -34.88 -14.05 21.92
N ALA A 23 -34.58 -14.82 22.97
CA ALA A 23 -33.26 -15.39 23.22
C ALA A 23 -33.39 -16.80 23.82
N MET A 24 -32.32 -17.60 23.69
CA MET A 24 -32.09 -18.90 24.33
C MET A 24 -33.14 -20.01 24.13
N VAL A 25 -32.74 -21.07 23.42
CA VAL A 25 -33.06 -22.45 23.82
C VAL A 25 -31.79 -23.28 23.70
N GLU A 26 -31.18 -23.59 24.85
CA GLU A 26 -30.24 -24.72 24.97
C GLU A 26 -31.04 -26.03 25.03
N GLY A 27 -30.42 -27.15 24.68
CA GLY A 27 -31.13 -28.44 24.59
C GLY A 27 -30.19 -29.62 24.41
N ASP A 28 -29.62 -30.08 25.53
CA ASP A 28 -28.69 -31.21 25.58
C ASP A 28 -29.31 -32.52 25.06
N ARG A 29 -28.51 -33.31 24.34
CA ARG A 29 -28.72 -34.75 24.12
C ARG A 29 -27.41 -35.52 24.01
N ASP A 30 -26.77 -35.75 25.15
CA ASP A 30 -25.94 -36.94 25.32
C ASP A 30 -26.83 -38.18 25.45
N SER A 31 -26.56 -39.23 24.68
CA SER A 31 -26.90 -40.62 25.01
C SER A 31 -26.08 -41.58 24.14
N ASP A 32 -25.34 -42.46 24.79
CA ASP A 32 -24.57 -43.58 24.24
C ASP A 32 -25.34 -44.50 23.27
N ILE A 33 -24.61 -45.25 22.43
CA ILE A 33 -24.67 -46.73 22.45
C ILE A 33 -23.50 -47.38 21.66
N SER A 34 -22.72 -48.18 22.41
CA SER A 34 -21.79 -49.29 22.07
C SER A 34 -21.13 -49.42 20.67
N ASP A 35 -19.79 -49.48 20.70
CA ASP A 35 -18.96 -50.63 20.30
C ASP A 35 -19.56 -51.75 19.40
N SER A 36 -18.80 -52.17 18.37
CA SER A 36 -18.10 -53.48 18.44
C SER A 36 -17.11 -53.80 17.30
N ASN A 37 -16.02 -54.43 17.71
CA ASN A 37 -14.92 -55.08 16.98
C ASN A 37 -15.15 -55.61 15.55
N ASN A 38 -14.21 -55.29 14.64
CA ASN A 38 -13.23 -56.23 14.05
C ASN A 38 -12.39 -55.51 12.97
N GLY A 39 -11.14 -55.89 12.68
CA GLY A 39 -10.27 -56.90 13.30
C GLY A 39 -8.83 -56.76 12.79
N SER A 40 -7.88 -57.44 13.44
CA SER A 40 -6.45 -57.42 13.10
C SER A 40 -6.05 -58.51 12.11
N ASP A 41 -5.14 -58.21 11.19
CA ASP A 41 -3.98 -59.03 10.78
C ASP A 41 -3.12 -58.21 9.78
N ASN A 42 -1.79 -58.14 9.89
CA ASN A 42 -0.76 -59.12 9.46
C ASN A 42 -0.76 -59.37 7.93
N SER A 43 0.38 -59.41 7.23
CA SER A 43 1.79 -59.44 7.66
C SER A 43 2.74 -58.74 6.68
N ASP A 44 4.03 -58.71 7.01
CA ASP A 44 5.14 -58.46 6.09
C ASP A 44 5.14 -59.40 4.87
N ILE A 45 5.83 -58.99 3.81
CA ILE A 45 6.76 -59.83 3.03
C ILE A 45 7.76 -58.93 2.27
N SER A 46 8.99 -59.40 2.11
CA SER A 46 10.13 -58.69 1.50
C SER A 46 10.55 -59.29 0.15
N ASP A 47 11.62 -58.73 -0.41
CA ASP A 47 12.57 -59.38 -1.33
C ASP A 47 12.32 -59.48 -2.85
N SER A 48 13.02 -58.60 -3.56
CA SER A 48 14.22 -58.93 -4.38
C SER A 48 14.11 -59.65 -5.75
N ASN A 49 14.50 -58.89 -6.77
CA ASN A 49 15.41 -59.23 -7.90
C ASN A 49 14.98 -60.07 -9.13
N ASN A 50 15.53 -59.60 -10.27
CA ASN A 50 15.90 -60.30 -11.52
C ASN A 50 14.82 -60.86 -12.46
N GLY A 51 15.08 -60.72 -13.77
CA GLY A 51 14.36 -61.38 -14.86
C GLY A 51 14.38 -60.59 -16.17
N SER A 52 15.45 -60.71 -16.96
CA SER A 52 15.51 -60.21 -18.35
C SER A 52 15.08 -61.28 -19.34
N ASP A 53 14.58 -60.87 -20.52
CA ASP A 53 15.14 -61.22 -21.85
C ASP A 53 14.11 -61.06 -23.00
N ASN A 54 14.65 -60.93 -24.22
CA ASN A 54 14.00 -61.08 -25.53
C ASN A 54 13.05 -59.95 -26.00
N SER A 55 13.06 -59.53 -27.28
CA SER A 55 13.93 -59.95 -28.42
C SER A 55 13.95 -58.92 -29.56
N ASP A 56 15.15 -58.74 -30.12
CA ASP A 56 15.52 -58.68 -31.55
C ASP A 56 14.76 -57.78 -32.55
N GLY A 57 15.55 -57.01 -33.31
CA GLY A 57 15.15 -56.24 -34.49
C GLY A 57 16.38 -55.56 -35.10
N GLU A 58 17.09 -56.28 -35.99
CA GLU A 58 18.32 -55.82 -36.65
C GLU A 58 18.05 -55.02 -37.94
N ASP A 59 19.14 -54.51 -38.55
CA ASP A 59 19.27 -53.74 -39.80
C ASP A 59 18.74 -52.27 -39.76
N GLU A 60 19.47 -51.26 -40.24
CA GLU A 60 20.66 -51.20 -41.12
C GLU A 60 21.81 -50.32 -40.53
N ASN A 61 23.01 -50.40 -41.11
CA ASN A 61 24.16 -49.55 -40.72
C ASN A 61 24.24 -48.28 -41.59
N ASP A 62 24.50 -47.13 -40.96
CA ASP A 62 25.06 -45.94 -41.62
C ASP A 62 26.20 -45.40 -40.74
N ASP A 63 27.36 -45.11 -41.34
CA ASP A 63 28.60 -44.73 -40.65
C ASP A 63 28.96 -43.29 -41.05
N GLY A 64 28.66 -42.34 -40.15
CA GLY A 64 28.39 -40.94 -40.51
C GLY A 64 28.94 -39.88 -39.56
N SER A 65 30.04 -40.16 -38.83
CA SER A 65 30.91 -39.14 -38.21
C SER A 65 30.26 -38.06 -37.32
N ASP A 66 29.59 -38.45 -36.23
CA ASP A 66 29.31 -37.54 -35.11
C ASP A 66 30.60 -37.32 -34.29
N GLY A 67 31.39 -36.29 -34.64
CA GLY A 67 32.68 -36.02 -33.99
C GLY A 67 33.13 -34.56 -33.95
N ASP A 68 32.71 -33.71 -34.89
CA ASP A 68 33.28 -32.36 -35.05
C ASP A 68 32.43 -31.24 -34.40
N ASP A 69 31.17 -31.50 -34.03
CA ASP A 69 30.24 -30.45 -33.53
C ASP A 69 30.35 -30.17 -32.00
N GLU A 70 30.77 -31.14 -31.16
CA GLU A 70 30.95 -30.90 -29.72
C GLU A 70 32.17 -30.02 -29.42
N GLU A 71 33.30 -30.20 -30.12
CA GLU A 71 34.48 -29.32 -29.97
C GLU A 71 34.16 -27.88 -30.40
N ALA A 72 33.29 -27.70 -31.41
CA ALA A 72 32.89 -26.38 -31.90
C ALA A 72 32.03 -25.59 -30.88
N GLU A 73 31.08 -26.25 -30.18
CA GLU A 73 30.33 -25.57 -29.11
C GLU A 73 31.19 -25.25 -27.88
N GLU A 74 32.13 -26.13 -27.51
CA GLU A 74 33.02 -25.89 -26.37
C GLU A 74 34.03 -24.76 -26.65
N GLU A 75 34.61 -24.67 -27.86
CA GLU A 75 35.54 -23.59 -28.22
C GLU A 75 34.85 -22.22 -28.24
N VAL A 76 33.60 -22.14 -28.73
CA VAL A 76 32.80 -20.91 -28.72
C VAL A 76 32.44 -20.46 -27.30
N GLN A 77 32.13 -21.39 -26.38
CA GLN A 77 31.96 -21.06 -24.96
C GLN A 77 33.27 -20.58 -24.33
N LEU A 78 34.40 -21.19 -24.68
CA LEU A 78 35.72 -20.79 -24.22
C LEU A 78 36.13 -19.38 -24.69
N GLU A 79 35.80 -18.97 -25.91
CA GLU A 79 35.99 -17.59 -26.37
C GLU A 79 35.05 -16.61 -25.66
N GLY A 80 33.76 -16.95 -25.52
CA GLY A 80 32.77 -16.12 -24.81
C GLY A 80 33.18 -15.82 -23.36
N ASN A 81 33.68 -16.84 -22.65
CA ASN A 81 34.17 -16.69 -21.28
C ASN A 81 35.42 -15.81 -21.21
N LYS A 82 36.40 -15.96 -22.14
CA LYS A 82 37.59 -15.08 -22.21
C LYS A 82 37.19 -13.62 -22.44
N ALA A 83 36.21 -13.36 -23.32
CA ALA A 83 35.71 -12.02 -23.59
C ALA A 83 35.03 -11.38 -22.36
N PHE A 84 34.24 -12.16 -21.60
CA PHE A 84 33.63 -11.71 -20.35
C PHE A 84 34.69 -11.35 -19.30
N ASP A 85 35.73 -12.18 -19.16
CA ASP A 85 36.83 -12.01 -18.21
C ASP A 85 37.66 -10.73 -18.47
N VAL A 86 37.83 -10.35 -19.75
CA VAL A 86 38.44 -9.06 -20.15
C VAL A 86 37.54 -7.90 -19.74
N LEU A 87 36.23 -8.01 -19.99
CA LEU A 87 35.25 -6.96 -19.69
C LEU A 87 35.09 -6.72 -18.18
N VAL A 88 35.19 -7.79 -17.36
CA VAL A 88 35.24 -7.70 -15.90
C VAL A 88 36.51 -6.97 -15.44
N LYS A 89 37.69 -7.34 -15.95
CA LYS A 89 38.96 -6.66 -15.60
C LYS A 89 38.98 -5.19 -16.03
N GLU A 90 38.36 -4.86 -17.16
CA GLU A 90 38.21 -3.47 -17.64
C GLU A 90 37.27 -2.66 -16.73
N LEU A 91 36.16 -3.26 -16.27
CA LEU A 91 35.26 -2.67 -15.26
C LEU A 91 35.96 -2.49 -13.90
N GLU A 92 36.70 -3.49 -13.41
CA GLU A 92 37.44 -3.43 -12.15
C GLU A 92 38.49 -2.30 -12.20
N GLY A 93 39.31 -2.23 -13.25
CA GLY A 93 40.27 -1.15 -13.47
C GLY A 93 39.61 0.23 -13.55
N HIS A 94 38.40 0.32 -14.13
CA HIS A 94 37.61 1.54 -14.13
C HIS A 94 37.09 1.94 -12.74
N THR A 95 36.80 0.99 -11.85
CA THR A 95 36.41 1.30 -10.46
C THR A 95 37.60 1.75 -9.62
N GLU A 96 38.76 1.09 -9.69
CA GLU A 96 39.96 1.51 -8.94
C GLU A 96 40.47 2.88 -9.39
N ALA A 97 40.58 3.12 -10.71
CA ALA A 97 41.01 4.42 -11.24
C ALA A 97 40.03 5.57 -10.90
N SER A 98 38.74 5.25 -10.79
CA SER A 98 37.71 6.19 -10.30
C SER A 98 37.84 6.44 -8.79
N LEU A 99 38.13 5.40 -8.01
CA LEU A 99 38.32 5.50 -6.56
C LEU A 99 39.57 6.33 -6.22
N GLU A 100 40.67 6.18 -6.95
CA GLU A 100 41.88 6.96 -6.72
C GLU A 100 41.70 8.44 -7.08
N LYS A 101 41.02 8.75 -8.21
CA LYS A 101 40.61 10.14 -8.54
C LYS A 101 39.73 10.75 -7.45
N LEU A 102 38.86 9.96 -6.81
CA LEU A 102 38.02 10.41 -5.71
C LEU A 102 38.87 10.67 -4.44
N LYS A 103 39.82 9.79 -4.10
CA LYS A 103 40.78 10.02 -3.00
C LYS A 103 41.59 11.29 -3.22
N ASP A 104 42.06 11.55 -4.43
CA ASP A 104 42.81 12.77 -4.77
C ASP A 104 41.95 14.04 -4.71
N THR A 105 40.70 13.96 -5.17
CA THR A 105 39.74 15.06 -5.02
C THR A 105 39.49 15.39 -3.54
N VAL A 106 39.38 14.37 -2.68
CA VAL A 106 39.27 14.53 -1.21
C VAL A 106 40.57 15.05 -0.58
N ARG A 107 41.74 14.64 -1.09
CA ARG A 107 43.06 15.12 -0.66
C ARG A 107 43.25 16.61 -0.95
N GLU A 108 42.91 17.06 -2.16
CA GLU A 108 42.88 18.48 -2.50
C GLU A 108 41.90 19.27 -1.62
N ALA A 109 40.68 18.76 -1.43
CA ALA A 109 39.68 19.42 -0.59
C ALA A 109 40.18 19.60 0.86
N ARG A 110 40.86 18.60 1.42
CA ARG A 110 41.47 18.67 2.76
C ARG A 110 42.59 19.71 2.83
N GLU A 111 43.51 19.77 1.87
CA GLU A 111 44.55 20.81 1.87
C GLU A 111 43.98 22.21 1.61
N LYS A 112 42.93 22.36 0.78
CA LYS A 112 42.19 23.64 0.61
C LYS A 112 41.54 24.11 1.92
N VAL A 113 40.95 23.20 2.71
CA VAL A 113 40.39 23.51 4.05
C VAL A 113 41.50 23.87 5.04
N LYS A 114 42.63 23.15 5.03
CA LYS A 114 43.79 23.37 5.91
C LYS A 114 44.50 24.69 5.61
N ALA A 115 44.63 25.06 4.34
CA ALA A 115 45.09 26.39 3.90
C ALA A 115 44.14 27.49 4.36
N LYS A 116 42.82 27.31 4.22
CA LYS A 116 41.82 28.27 4.71
C LYS A 116 41.85 28.44 6.23
N ARG A 117 42.07 27.36 7.00
CA ARG A 117 42.33 27.43 8.45
C ARG A 117 43.63 28.18 8.78
N LYS A 118 44.72 27.92 8.05
CA LYS A 118 46.00 28.62 8.26
C LYS A 118 45.89 30.11 7.93
N ALA A 119 45.10 30.48 6.93
CA ALA A 119 44.79 31.88 6.61
C ALA A 119 43.97 32.57 7.70
N ALA A 120 42.98 31.89 8.29
CA ALA A 120 42.20 32.43 9.42
C ALA A 120 43.06 32.65 10.67
N VAL A 121 43.94 31.70 11.03
CA VAL A 121 44.89 31.86 12.14
C VAL A 121 45.89 33.01 11.90
N ALA A 122 46.24 33.27 10.63
CA ALA A 122 47.07 34.42 10.25
C ALA A 122 46.32 35.76 10.19
N ALA A 123 44.99 35.78 10.36
CA ALA A 123 44.15 36.98 10.28
C ALA A 123 43.90 37.69 11.63
N GLY A 124 44.27 37.06 12.76
CA GLY A 124 44.35 37.73 14.06
C GLY A 124 43.01 37.95 14.80
N GLU A 125 42.05 37.03 14.65
CA GLU A 125 40.84 37.03 15.49
C GLU A 125 41.09 36.22 16.78
N GLU A 126 41.51 36.92 17.85
CA GLU A 126 41.49 36.41 19.23
C GLU A 126 40.14 36.72 19.90
N GLU A 127 39.64 35.81 20.73
CA GLU A 127 38.75 36.17 21.84
C GLU A 127 39.17 35.38 23.10
N ASN A 128 39.16 36.04 24.27
CA ASN A 128 39.80 35.60 25.50
C ASN A 128 38.89 34.73 26.40
N GLY A 129 39.48 33.88 27.26
CA GLY A 129 38.74 33.25 28.37
C GLY A 129 39.34 31.98 28.96
N GLU A 130 40.48 32.05 29.65
CA GLU A 130 41.02 30.91 30.41
C GLU A 130 40.36 30.72 31.79
N HIS A 131 40.24 29.47 32.25
CA HIS A 131 40.81 28.93 33.52
C HIS A 131 40.30 27.47 33.72
N GLN A 132 41.18 26.47 33.83
CA GLN A 132 41.74 25.87 35.07
C GLN A 132 40.69 25.18 35.98
N ALA A 133 40.88 23.96 36.50
CA ALA A 133 41.92 22.93 36.26
C ALA A 133 41.47 21.54 36.81
N GLU A 134 42.33 20.51 36.64
CA GLU A 134 42.27 19.17 37.28
C GLU A 134 41.12 18.21 36.88
N GLY A 135 41.27 16.87 36.88
CA GLY A 135 42.50 16.08 37.05
C GLY A 135 42.29 14.55 37.09
N LYS A 136 42.80 13.83 36.08
CA LYS A 136 43.09 12.36 36.02
C LYS A 136 41.99 11.35 36.42
N GLY A 137 41.52 10.58 35.44
CA GLY A 137 40.87 9.27 35.63
C GLY A 137 40.55 8.62 34.28
N VAL A 138 41.02 7.39 34.01
CA VAL A 138 40.93 6.75 32.69
C VAL A 138 40.08 5.47 32.75
N MET A 139 39.03 5.39 31.92
CA MET A 139 38.72 4.24 31.04
C MET A 139 37.49 4.53 30.15
N ASP A 140 37.32 3.75 29.08
CA ASP A 140 36.51 4.12 27.91
C ASP A 140 34.99 4.24 28.12
N THR A 141 34.45 5.35 27.63
CA THR A 141 33.03 5.70 27.42
C THR A 141 32.98 6.80 26.35
N ALA A 142 31.95 6.96 25.53
CA ALA A 142 30.79 6.10 25.25
C ALA A 142 30.18 6.47 23.87
N GLU A 143 29.04 5.83 23.59
CA GLU A 143 27.96 6.24 22.69
C GLU A 143 27.45 7.70 22.90
N GLU A 144 26.68 8.20 21.93
CA GLU A 144 25.91 9.46 21.91
C GLU A 144 26.63 10.84 21.98
N ALA A 145 26.24 11.74 21.06
CA ALA A 145 25.84 13.12 21.41
C ALA A 145 25.04 13.79 20.28
N ALA A 146 24.03 14.59 20.65
CA ALA A 146 23.09 15.25 19.75
C ALA A 146 23.60 16.57 19.13
N THR A 147 22.89 17.04 18.09
CA THR A 147 23.03 18.36 17.49
C THR A 147 22.47 19.50 18.35
N PRO A 148 23.11 20.68 18.35
CA PRO A 148 22.41 21.96 18.53
C PRO A 148 22.68 22.98 17.39
N ALA A 149 21.92 24.07 17.36
CA ALA A 149 22.07 25.21 16.44
C ALA A 149 22.59 26.46 17.22
N SER A 150 22.88 27.66 16.67
CA SER A 150 22.69 28.24 15.32
C SER A 150 23.66 29.46 15.11
N SER A 151 23.46 30.26 14.04
CA SER A 151 24.08 31.58 13.75
C SER A 151 25.57 31.58 13.30
N THR A 152 26.06 32.48 12.43
CA THR A 152 25.41 33.44 11.49
C THR A 152 26.30 33.72 10.28
N ALA A 153 25.76 33.74 9.06
CA ALA A 153 26.38 34.34 7.87
C ALA A 153 25.30 34.80 6.87
N ARG A 154 25.60 35.73 5.96
CA ARG A 154 24.60 36.48 5.16
C ARG A 154 24.45 36.02 3.70
N ASP A 155 23.22 35.66 3.36
CA ASP A 155 22.45 36.14 2.19
C ASP A 155 23.11 36.08 0.78
N GLU A 156 23.31 34.88 0.23
CA GLU A 156 23.23 34.67 -1.23
C GLU A 156 21.94 33.91 -1.60
N ARG A 157 20.89 34.65 -1.97
CA ARG A 157 19.64 34.07 -2.43
C ARG A 157 19.72 33.73 -3.91
N LEU A 158 20.02 32.47 -4.22
CA LEU A 158 19.52 31.91 -5.48
C LEU A 158 17.99 32.10 -5.50
N PRO A 159 17.40 32.70 -6.56
CA PRO A 159 15.98 33.00 -6.60
C PRO A 159 15.19 31.70 -6.71
N SER A 160 14.75 31.18 -5.56
CA SER A 160 13.81 30.07 -5.49
C SER A 160 12.49 30.51 -6.15
N LYS A 161 12.39 30.23 -7.45
CA LYS A 161 11.14 30.28 -8.21
C LYS A 161 10.18 29.30 -7.53
N LYS A 162 9.40 29.81 -6.56
CA LYS A 162 8.25 29.11 -6.01
C LYS A 162 7.32 28.83 -7.18
N ALA A 163 7.45 27.64 -7.75
CA ALA A 163 6.55 27.14 -8.77
C ALA A 163 5.15 27.13 -8.13
N LYS A 164 4.37 28.17 -8.43
CA LYS A 164 2.95 28.19 -8.13
C LYS A 164 2.31 27.15 -9.03
N VAL A 165 2.39 25.88 -8.61
CA VAL A 165 1.48 24.83 -9.06
C VAL A 165 0.10 25.36 -8.75
N LYS A 166 -0.55 25.97 -9.74
CA LYS A 166 -1.99 26.15 -9.72
C LYS A 166 -2.54 24.74 -9.60
N GLN A 167 -3.16 24.41 -8.48
CA GLN A 167 -4.06 23.26 -8.46
C GLN A 167 -5.28 23.68 -9.27
N ASP A 168 -5.16 23.49 -10.58
CA ASP A 168 -6.24 23.70 -11.52
C ASP A 168 -7.19 22.52 -11.34
N HIS A 169 -8.17 22.72 -10.46
CA HIS A 169 -9.13 21.70 -10.07
C HIS A 169 -10.06 21.41 -11.25
N GLY A 170 -9.70 20.38 -12.02
CA GLY A 170 -10.39 19.96 -13.22
C GLY A 170 -11.84 19.50 -12.99
N PRO A 171 -12.52 19.03 -14.06
CA PRO A 171 -13.88 18.53 -13.96
C PRO A 171 -14.00 17.37 -12.96
N GLY A 172 -15.19 17.19 -12.41
CA GLY A 172 -15.49 16.09 -11.49
C GLY A 172 -15.21 14.72 -12.13
N ARG A 173 -14.58 13.82 -11.35
CA ARG A 173 -14.40 12.42 -11.72
C ARG A 173 -15.56 11.62 -11.15
N HIS A 174 -16.50 11.16 -11.98
CA HIS A 174 -17.72 10.49 -11.48
C HIS A 174 -17.64 8.96 -11.47
N TYR A 175 -16.55 8.39 -12.01
CA TYR A 175 -16.19 6.98 -11.87
C TYR A 175 -15.22 6.72 -10.70
N THR A 176 -15.12 5.45 -10.30
CA THR A 176 -14.09 4.92 -9.39
C THR A 176 -13.29 3.79 -10.05
N VAL A 177 -12.06 3.59 -9.57
CA VAL A 177 -11.20 2.44 -9.89
C VAL A 177 -10.82 1.74 -8.60
N SER A 178 -11.32 0.52 -8.42
CA SER A 178 -10.94 -0.38 -7.34
C SER A 178 -9.87 -1.36 -7.83
N ILE A 179 -8.98 -1.81 -6.94
CA ILE A 179 -8.08 -2.95 -7.20
C ILE A 179 -8.38 -4.08 -6.22
N ALA A 180 -8.25 -5.33 -6.68
CA ALA A 180 -8.26 -6.51 -5.82
C ALA A 180 -6.87 -7.17 -5.86
N ILE A 181 -6.32 -7.45 -4.68
CA ILE A 181 -4.99 -8.02 -4.47
C ILE A 181 -5.06 -9.07 -3.35
N PRO A 182 -4.29 -10.17 -3.39
CA PRO A 182 -4.38 -11.19 -2.36
C PRO A 182 -3.51 -10.89 -1.14
N GLY A 183 -3.91 -11.39 0.02
CA GLY A 183 -3.07 -11.39 1.22
C GLY A 183 -1.83 -12.30 1.12
N SER A 184 -1.87 -13.32 0.24
CA SER A 184 -0.76 -14.28 -0.01
C SER A 184 0.55 -13.57 -0.41
N LEU A 185 0.42 -12.44 -1.11
CA LEU A 185 1.48 -11.55 -1.60
C LEU A 185 2.53 -11.24 -0.53
N ILE A 186 2.12 -11.05 0.73
CA ILE A 186 3.04 -10.80 1.85
C ILE A 186 3.26 -12.01 2.76
N ALA A 187 2.56 -13.13 2.57
CA ALA A 187 2.61 -14.28 3.48
C ALA A 187 4.02 -14.91 3.53
N GLY A 188 4.56 -15.30 2.37
CA GLY A 188 5.89 -15.92 2.23
C GLY A 188 7.09 -14.96 2.34
N VAL A 189 6.86 -13.66 2.61
CA VAL A 189 7.94 -12.66 2.71
C VAL A 189 8.59 -12.72 4.09
N GLN A 190 9.82 -13.23 4.17
CA GLN A 190 10.48 -13.64 5.43
C GLN A 190 10.40 -12.62 6.59
N SER A 191 10.66 -11.33 6.35
CA SER A 191 10.71 -10.31 7.41
C SER A 191 9.51 -9.35 7.40
N GLN A 192 9.07 -8.93 8.59
CA GLN A 192 8.01 -7.92 8.73
C GLN A 192 8.40 -6.59 8.07
N GLU A 193 9.68 -6.23 8.06
CA GLU A 193 10.19 -5.02 7.41
C GLU A 193 9.95 -5.03 5.90
N VAL A 194 10.29 -6.14 5.22
CA VAL A 194 10.05 -6.29 3.78
C VAL A 194 8.54 -6.40 3.48
N ARG A 195 7.75 -7.06 4.34
CA ARG A 195 6.27 -7.03 4.25
C ARG A 195 5.72 -5.60 4.31
N SER A 196 6.23 -4.77 5.23
CA SER A 196 5.85 -3.36 5.33
C SER A 196 6.27 -2.57 4.10
N HIS A 197 7.49 -2.76 3.59
CA HIS A 197 7.98 -2.09 2.39
C HIS A 197 7.12 -2.42 1.15
N LEU A 198 6.76 -3.70 0.99
CA LEU A 198 5.93 -4.20 -0.10
C LEU A 198 4.49 -3.63 -0.05
N ALA A 199 3.89 -3.56 1.14
CA ALA A 199 2.65 -2.81 1.36
C ALA A 199 2.79 -1.31 1.00
N GLY A 200 3.96 -0.72 1.27
CA GLY A 200 4.32 0.64 0.84
C GLY A 200 4.37 0.81 -0.68
N GLN A 201 4.94 -0.16 -1.40
CA GLN A 201 4.98 -0.16 -2.88
C GLN A 201 3.57 -0.23 -3.48
N ILE A 202 2.69 -1.08 -2.93
CA ILE A 202 1.27 -1.18 -3.32
C ILE A 202 0.54 0.15 -3.08
N ALA A 203 0.70 0.75 -1.90
CA ALA A 203 0.11 2.06 -1.60
C ALA A 203 0.62 3.17 -2.55
N ARG A 204 1.90 3.15 -2.91
CA ARG A 204 2.45 4.08 -3.92
C ARG A 204 1.82 3.87 -5.30
N ALA A 205 1.70 2.62 -5.77
CA ALA A 205 1.04 2.31 -7.04
C ALA A 205 -0.42 2.79 -7.05
N ALA A 206 -1.18 2.50 -6.00
CA ALA A 206 -2.58 2.91 -5.86
C ALA A 206 -2.75 4.45 -5.95
N VAL A 207 -1.91 5.21 -5.24
CA VAL A 207 -1.95 6.69 -5.27
C VAL A 207 -1.52 7.25 -6.63
N LEU A 208 -0.47 6.71 -7.26
CA LEU A 208 0.01 7.17 -8.57
C LEU A 208 -1.09 7.09 -9.64
N PHE A 209 -1.87 6.00 -9.64
CA PHE A 209 -2.94 5.78 -10.61
C PHE A 209 -4.33 6.21 -10.12
N GLN A 210 -4.39 6.85 -8.94
CA GLN A 210 -5.61 7.42 -8.33
C GLN A 210 -6.71 6.36 -8.08
N VAL A 211 -6.33 5.20 -7.55
CA VAL A 211 -7.22 4.10 -7.13
C VAL A 211 -8.06 4.53 -5.91
N ASP A 212 -9.36 4.27 -5.92
CA ASP A 212 -10.33 4.67 -4.89
C ASP A 212 -10.54 3.61 -3.79
N GLU A 213 -10.29 2.33 -4.08
CA GLU A 213 -10.50 1.20 -3.17
C GLU A 213 -9.41 0.14 -3.39
N ILE A 214 -8.82 -0.37 -2.31
CA ILE A 214 -7.95 -1.56 -2.32
C ILE A 214 -8.68 -2.67 -1.56
N VAL A 215 -9.05 -3.74 -2.27
CA VAL A 215 -9.62 -4.95 -1.69
C VAL A 215 -8.51 -5.98 -1.49
N VAL A 216 -8.20 -6.30 -0.24
CA VAL A 216 -7.27 -7.35 0.14
C VAL A 216 -8.06 -8.64 0.35
N TYR A 217 -7.93 -9.61 -0.55
CA TYR A 217 -8.71 -10.84 -0.50
C TYR A 217 -7.89 -12.04 0.00
N ARG A 218 -8.54 -12.98 0.69
CA ARG A 218 -7.94 -14.26 1.06
C ARG A 218 -7.98 -15.22 -0.14
N GLU A 219 -6.83 -15.80 -0.45
CA GLU A 219 -6.71 -16.93 -1.39
C GLU A 219 -6.96 -18.24 -0.62
N SER A 220 -7.64 -19.21 -1.24
CA SER A 220 -8.03 -20.50 -0.64
C SER A 220 -6.81 -21.35 -0.27
N THR A 221 -5.68 -21.08 -0.92
CA THR A 221 -4.36 -21.61 -0.60
C THR A 221 -3.80 -21.15 0.76
N ILE A 222 -4.38 -20.11 1.38
CA ILE A 222 -3.97 -19.57 2.69
C ILE A 222 -4.80 -20.21 3.83
N SER A 223 -4.64 -21.51 4.05
CA SER A 223 -5.08 -22.13 5.31
C SER A 223 -4.31 -21.50 6.48
N LEU A 224 -5.01 -21.08 7.54
CA LEU A 224 -4.37 -20.55 8.76
C LEU A 224 -3.52 -21.63 9.50
N ASP A 225 -3.72 -22.90 9.13
CA ASP A 225 -3.48 -24.06 10.00
C ASP A 225 -2.18 -24.83 9.73
N ASN A 226 -1.18 -24.25 9.05
CA ASN A 226 0.24 -24.21 9.52
C ASN A 226 1.32 -23.77 8.50
N THR A 227 1.15 -23.91 7.18
CA THR A 227 2.33 -24.05 6.28
C THR A 227 2.87 -22.75 5.64
N VAL A 228 2.04 -21.77 5.30
CA VAL A 228 2.45 -20.65 4.39
C VAL A 228 2.85 -19.36 5.11
N THR A 229 2.93 -19.37 6.44
CA THR A 229 3.02 -18.15 7.28
C THR A 229 4.30 -18.03 8.12
N GLU A 230 5.40 -18.66 7.66
CA GLU A 230 6.69 -18.54 8.34
C GLU A 230 7.16 -17.07 8.42
N GLY A 231 7.73 -16.72 9.57
CA GLY A 231 8.13 -15.35 9.87
C GLY A 231 6.99 -14.35 10.11
N ILE A 232 5.69 -14.71 10.03
CA ILE A 232 4.63 -13.83 10.55
C ILE A 232 4.62 -13.98 12.08
N PRO A 233 4.85 -12.90 12.86
CA PRO A 233 4.99 -13.03 14.30
C PRO A 233 3.69 -13.51 14.97
N VAL A 234 3.81 -14.54 15.80
CA VAL A 234 2.71 -15.14 16.57
C VAL A 234 2.07 -14.09 17.49
N LEU A 235 0.75 -13.96 17.38
CA LEU A 235 -0.10 -13.28 18.35
C LEU A 235 -0.32 -14.25 19.53
N HIS A 236 -0.09 -13.76 20.74
CA HIS A 236 -0.52 -14.45 21.95
C HIS A 236 -1.86 -13.88 22.37
N ASN A 237 -2.81 -14.76 22.69
CA ASN A 237 -4.08 -14.37 23.30
C ASN A 237 -3.80 -13.61 24.61
N GLU A 238 -4.62 -12.62 24.99
CA GLU A 238 -4.49 -11.96 26.30
C GLU A 238 -4.75 -12.92 27.49
N HIS A 239 -5.38 -14.06 27.22
CA HIS A 239 -5.55 -15.18 28.15
C HIS A 239 -4.48 -16.29 28.02
N GLY A 240 -3.44 -16.11 27.19
CA GLY A 240 -2.27 -17.01 27.10
C GLY A 240 -2.49 -18.39 26.45
N THR A 241 -3.74 -18.79 26.17
CA THR A 241 -4.12 -20.15 25.75
C THR A 241 -3.95 -20.48 24.26
N GLY A 242 -3.31 -19.62 23.46
CA GLY A 242 -3.20 -19.84 22.01
C GLY A 242 -2.03 -19.13 21.34
N LYS A 243 -1.52 -19.77 20.28
CA LYS A 243 -0.54 -19.22 19.33
C LYS A 243 -1.22 -18.90 18.00
N MET A 244 -2.07 -17.87 17.95
CA MET A 244 -2.62 -17.44 16.66
C MET A 244 -1.51 -16.83 15.81
N ARG A 245 -1.32 -17.29 14.58
CA ARG A 245 -0.43 -16.61 13.63
C ARG A 245 -1.10 -15.32 13.16
N GLY A 246 -0.32 -14.30 12.81
CA GLY A 246 -0.89 -13.06 12.28
C GLY A 246 -1.54 -13.30 10.91
N ASP A 247 -2.70 -12.71 10.67
CA ASP A 247 -3.37 -12.78 9.36
C ASP A 247 -2.67 -11.86 8.33
N PRO A 248 -2.23 -12.39 7.17
CA PRO A 248 -1.69 -11.56 6.08
C PRO A 248 -2.66 -10.48 5.61
N CYS A 249 -3.96 -10.77 5.54
CA CYS A 249 -4.94 -9.82 4.99
C CYS A 249 -5.10 -8.61 5.92
N ALA A 250 -5.30 -8.85 7.22
CA ALA A 250 -5.36 -7.81 8.25
C ALA A 250 -4.05 -7.02 8.40
N PHE A 251 -2.87 -7.65 8.26
CA PHE A 251 -1.59 -6.93 8.25
C PHE A 251 -1.52 -5.96 7.06
N LEU A 252 -1.75 -6.46 5.85
CA LEU A 252 -1.65 -5.67 4.62
C LEU A 252 -2.65 -4.51 4.67
N ALA A 253 -3.91 -4.79 5.01
CA ALA A 253 -4.94 -3.77 5.14
C ALA A 253 -4.55 -2.67 6.14
N ARG A 254 -4.12 -3.05 7.36
CA ARG A 254 -3.72 -2.12 8.43
C ARG A 254 -2.55 -1.20 8.03
N VAL A 255 -1.58 -1.71 7.26
CA VAL A 255 -0.47 -0.88 6.74
C VAL A 255 -0.96 0.06 5.64
N LEU A 256 -1.81 -0.41 4.72
CA LEU A 256 -2.41 0.42 3.67
C LEU A 256 -3.26 1.56 4.25
N GLU A 257 -4.09 1.29 5.27
CA GLU A 257 -4.91 2.28 5.98
C GLU A 257 -4.05 3.33 6.71
N TYR A 258 -2.98 2.89 7.39
CA TYR A 258 -2.04 3.79 8.05
C TYR A 258 -1.35 4.72 7.05
N LEU A 259 -1.01 4.20 5.87
CA LEU A 259 -0.40 4.97 4.78
C LEU A 259 -1.39 5.99 4.20
N ASP A 260 -2.65 5.61 3.92
CA ASP A 260 -3.69 6.55 3.48
C ASP A 260 -3.91 7.66 4.50
N CYS A 261 -3.94 7.33 5.79
CA CYS A 261 -4.26 8.27 6.84
C CYS A 261 -3.28 9.48 6.85
N PRO A 262 -3.79 10.72 6.70
CA PRO A 262 -2.96 11.92 6.74
C PRO A 262 -2.12 12.01 8.03
N PRO A 263 -0.82 12.39 7.98
CA PRO A 263 0.11 12.21 9.10
C PRO A 263 -0.35 12.78 10.46
N PHE A 264 -1.06 13.92 10.48
CA PHE A 264 -1.57 14.52 11.72
C PHE A 264 -2.71 13.72 12.36
N LEU A 265 -3.48 12.96 11.57
CA LEU A 265 -4.58 12.12 12.02
C LEU A 265 -4.15 10.75 12.53
N ARG A 266 -2.93 10.29 12.19
CA ARG A 266 -2.46 8.94 12.54
C ARG A 266 -2.52 8.66 14.05
N LYS A 267 -2.17 9.64 14.89
CA LYS A 267 -2.25 9.55 16.37
C LYS A 267 -3.67 9.44 16.94
N HIS A 268 -4.71 9.71 16.15
CA HIS A 268 -6.12 9.59 16.56
C HIS A 268 -6.74 8.24 16.18
N PHE A 269 -6.24 7.59 15.12
CA PHE A 269 -6.82 6.36 14.56
C PHE A 269 -5.94 5.12 14.76
N PHE A 270 -4.62 5.30 14.95
CA PHE A 270 -3.67 4.21 15.11
C PHE A 270 -2.92 4.33 16.43
N GLY A 271 -3.20 3.41 17.35
CA GLY A 271 -2.38 3.20 18.54
C GLY A 271 -1.03 2.58 18.21
N ILE A 272 -0.22 2.32 19.24
CA ILE A 272 1.04 1.57 19.08
C ILE A 272 0.68 0.13 18.72
N HIS A 273 0.85 -0.24 17.45
CA HIS A 273 0.52 -1.56 16.93
C HIS A 273 1.76 -2.25 16.37
N ARG A 274 1.97 -3.52 16.73
CA ARG A 274 3.15 -4.32 16.34
C ARG A 274 3.42 -4.29 14.83
N ASP A 275 2.38 -4.48 14.04
CA ASP A 275 2.47 -4.54 12.57
C ASP A 275 3.00 -3.23 11.96
N LEU A 276 2.73 -2.10 12.61
CA LEU A 276 3.16 -0.76 12.20
C LEU A 276 4.58 -0.40 12.69
N LYS A 277 5.32 -1.32 13.31
CA LYS A 277 6.70 -1.12 13.80
C LYS A 277 7.64 -0.46 12.78
N PHE A 278 7.51 -0.84 11.50
CA PHE A 278 8.36 -0.35 10.41
C PHE A 278 7.70 0.76 9.58
N ALA A 279 6.54 1.29 10.00
CA ALA A 279 5.77 2.25 9.22
C ALA A 279 6.45 3.64 9.07
N SER A 280 7.51 3.90 9.83
CA SER A 280 8.42 5.05 9.69
C SER A 280 9.42 4.93 8.52
N LEU A 281 9.68 3.72 8.02
CA LEU A 281 10.59 3.46 6.89
C LEU A 281 9.88 3.51 5.53
N LEU A 282 8.56 3.69 5.54
CA LEU A 282 7.74 3.60 4.33
C LEU A 282 7.69 4.93 3.58
N PRO A 283 7.71 4.89 2.23
CA PRO A 283 7.72 6.12 1.42
C PRO A 283 6.46 6.95 1.65
N PRO A 284 6.55 8.29 1.73
CA PRO A 284 5.39 9.15 1.86
C PRO A 284 4.49 9.02 0.62
N LEU A 285 3.16 9.06 0.83
CA LEU A 285 2.22 8.96 -0.29
C LEU A 285 2.07 10.29 -1.04
N GLU A 286 2.23 11.42 -0.35
CA GLU A 286 2.09 12.79 -0.88
C GLU A 286 0.78 13.04 -1.66
N ALA A 287 -0.27 12.30 -1.30
CA ALA A 287 -1.59 12.42 -1.91
C ALA A 287 -2.27 13.76 -1.53
N PRO A 288 -3.25 14.27 -2.31
CA PRO A 288 -3.80 15.62 -2.08
C PRO A 288 -4.48 15.84 -0.72
N HIS A 289 -4.91 14.77 -0.03
CA HIS A 289 -5.45 14.81 1.33
C HIS A 289 -4.38 14.79 2.43
N HIS A 290 -3.11 14.50 2.10
CA HIS A 290 -1.95 14.64 2.99
C HIS A 290 -1.51 16.12 3.07
N THR A 291 -2.47 17.01 3.33
CA THR A 291 -2.26 18.46 3.26
C THR A 291 -1.25 18.93 4.30
N VAL A 292 -0.16 19.55 3.84
CA VAL A 292 0.84 20.22 4.69
C VAL A 292 0.17 21.31 5.53
N ALA A 293 0.75 21.61 6.70
CA ALA A 293 0.34 22.75 7.52
C ALA A 293 0.35 24.06 6.70
N ASP A 294 -0.62 24.94 6.97
CA ASP A 294 -0.84 26.26 6.35
C ASP A 294 -0.97 26.31 4.81
N ALA A 295 -0.91 25.16 4.11
CA ALA A 295 -1.24 25.06 2.68
C ALA A 295 -2.75 25.28 2.45
N PRO A 296 -3.16 26.26 1.62
CA PRO A 296 -4.57 26.45 1.27
C PRO A 296 -5.11 25.27 0.46
N SER A 297 -6.24 24.71 0.89
CA SER A 297 -6.97 23.65 0.18
C SER A 297 -8.49 23.83 0.33
N PRO A 298 -9.29 23.60 -0.72
CA PRO A 298 -10.76 23.66 -0.65
C PRO A 298 -11.38 22.52 0.15
N PHE A 299 -10.65 21.41 0.36
CA PHE A 299 -11.04 20.30 1.22
C PHE A 299 -9.90 19.95 2.17
N ARG A 300 -10.23 19.51 3.38
CA ARG A 300 -9.28 18.90 4.31
C ARG A 300 -9.94 17.71 5.02
N GLU A 301 -9.18 16.65 5.20
CA GLU A 301 -9.54 15.59 6.15
C GLU A 301 -9.45 16.15 7.58
N GLY A 302 -10.12 15.49 8.52
CA GLY A 302 -10.08 15.89 9.92
C GLY A 302 -10.70 14.89 10.87
N VAL A 303 -10.58 15.17 12.17
CA VAL A 303 -11.20 14.39 13.25
C VAL A 303 -12.02 15.28 14.17
N THR A 304 -13.23 14.83 14.52
CA THR A 304 -14.14 15.57 15.41
C THR A 304 -13.59 15.63 16.85
N LEU A 305 -13.57 16.83 17.43
CA LEU A 305 -12.98 17.08 18.74
C LEU A 305 -13.98 16.88 19.89
N LYS A 306 -13.52 16.36 21.02
CA LYS A 306 -14.28 16.26 22.29
C LYS A 306 -14.42 17.64 22.95
N LYS A 307 -15.15 18.55 22.30
CA LYS A 307 -15.38 19.93 22.73
C LYS A 307 -16.86 20.23 22.77
N TYR A 308 -17.36 20.69 23.91
CA TYR A 308 -18.77 21.05 24.08
C TYR A 308 -19.20 22.14 23.10
N VAL A 309 -20.37 21.96 22.50
CA VAL A 309 -21.06 22.94 21.66
C VAL A 309 -22.54 22.88 21.99
N LYS A 310 -23.24 24.02 21.98
CA LYS A 310 -24.69 24.04 22.22
C LYS A 310 -25.44 23.19 21.16
N PRO A 311 -26.54 22.51 21.52
CA PRO A 311 -27.35 21.74 20.56
C PRO A 311 -27.70 22.54 19.30
N GLY A 312 -27.75 21.85 18.15
CA GLY A 312 -28.00 22.48 16.85
C GLY A 312 -26.93 23.48 16.38
N LYS A 313 -25.76 23.54 17.02
CA LYS A 313 -24.64 24.41 16.61
C LYS A 313 -23.42 23.65 16.06
N GLY A 314 -23.55 22.37 15.68
CA GLY A 314 -22.52 21.56 15.02
C GLY A 314 -21.27 21.26 15.88
N SER A 315 -20.33 20.49 15.33
CA SER A 315 -19.08 20.08 16.02
C SER A 315 -17.85 20.92 15.61
N PHE A 316 -16.78 20.83 16.41
CA PHE A 316 -15.43 21.27 16.03
C PHE A 316 -14.63 20.09 15.47
N VAL A 317 -13.73 20.36 14.53
CA VAL A 317 -12.90 19.36 13.83
C VAL A 317 -11.46 19.87 13.75
N ASP A 318 -10.49 19.05 14.14
CA ASP A 318 -9.08 19.31 13.78
C ASP A 318 -8.85 18.88 12.33
N ILE A 319 -8.26 19.77 11.55
CA ILE A 319 -8.03 19.67 10.09
C ILE A 319 -6.55 19.86 9.73
N GLY A 320 -5.62 19.70 10.69
CA GLY A 320 -4.19 19.83 10.43
C GLY A 320 -3.76 21.26 10.18
N LEU A 321 -4.43 22.21 10.84
CA LEU A 321 -4.13 23.65 10.83
C LEU A 321 -4.01 24.16 12.27
N THR A 322 -3.35 25.31 12.44
CA THR A 322 -3.18 25.98 13.74
C THR A 322 -4.48 26.32 14.49
N ARG A 323 -5.63 26.23 13.82
CA ARG A 323 -6.98 26.38 14.41
C ARG A 323 -7.94 25.35 13.82
N PRO A 324 -8.86 24.79 14.63
CA PRO A 324 -9.84 23.82 14.14
C PRO A 324 -10.86 24.48 13.19
N ALA A 325 -11.48 23.66 12.34
CA ALA A 325 -12.72 24.01 11.69
C ALA A 325 -13.91 23.85 12.65
N LYS A 326 -14.98 24.57 12.34
CA LYS A 326 -16.32 24.32 12.84
C LYS A 326 -17.22 23.95 11.68
N ILE A 327 -17.86 22.80 11.79
CA ILE A 327 -18.80 22.25 10.79
C ILE A 327 -20.25 22.55 11.16
N ASP A 328 -21.13 22.33 10.18
CA ASP A 328 -22.59 22.47 10.26
C ASP A 328 -23.28 21.28 10.95
N ARG A 329 -22.72 20.07 10.85
CA ARG A 329 -23.27 18.86 11.48
C ARG A 329 -22.80 18.66 12.92
N HIS A 330 -23.67 18.13 13.77
CA HIS A 330 -23.30 17.62 15.09
C HIS A 330 -22.94 16.13 14.96
N LEU A 331 -21.70 15.79 15.30
CA LEU A 331 -21.11 14.47 15.18
C LEU A 331 -20.39 14.10 16.48
N ALA A 332 -20.39 12.82 16.83
CA ALA A 332 -19.63 12.28 17.95
C ALA A 332 -18.12 12.60 17.83
N PRO A 333 -17.37 12.76 18.93
CA PRO A 333 -15.92 12.90 18.90
C PRO A 333 -15.20 11.68 18.33
N GLY A 334 -14.02 11.86 17.74
CA GLY A 334 -13.19 10.77 17.21
C GLY A 334 -13.59 10.27 15.81
N VAL A 335 -14.50 10.93 15.11
CA VAL A 335 -14.97 10.54 13.76
C VAL A 335 -14.11 11.21 12.69
N ARG A 336 -13.56 10.42 11.74
CA ARG A 336 -12.88 10.92 10.52
C ARG A 336 -13.89 11.60 9.60
N VAL A 337 -13.62 12.82 9.16
CA VAL A 337 -14.53 13.62 8.32
C VAL A 337 -13.80 14.41 7.25
N THR A 338 -14.38 14.48 6.06
CA THR A 338 -13.96 15.39 4.99
C THR A 338 -14.68 16.73 5.15
N VAL A 339 -13.92 17.82 5.27
CA VAL A 339 -14.43 19.17 5.50
C VAL A 339 -14.19 20.04 4.27
N ALA A 340 -15.27 20.53 3.65
CA ALA A 340 -15.20 21.55 2.61
C ALA A 340 -15.00 22.94 3.25
N LEU A 341 -14.08 23.72 2.71
CA LEU A 341 -13.62 25.01 3.25
C LEU A 341 -13.68 26.12 2.19
N ASP A 342 -14.20 27.29 2.57
CA ASP A 342 -14.02 28.53 1.80
C ASP A 342 -12.53 28.91 1.83
N VAL A 343 -11.86 28.86 0.67
CA VAL A 343 -10.43 29.14 0.52
C VAL A 343 -10.04 30.59 0.80
N THR A 344 -10.99 31.54 0.77
CA THR A 344 -10.70 32.94 1.16
C THR A 344 -10.32 33.06 2.64
N GLN A 345 -10.67 32.07 3.48
CA GLN A 345 -10.36 32.07 4.90
C GLN A 345 -8.86 32.01 5.20
N TYR A 346 -8.07 31.31 4.39
CA TYR A 346 -6.61 31.21 4.58
C TYR A 346 -5.89 32.56 4.43
N HIS A 347 -6.54 33.57 3.83
CA HIS A 347 -5.98 34.91 3.65
C HIS A 347 -6.41 35.92 4.75
N LYS A 348 -7.24 35.50 5.71
CA LYS A 348 -7.76 36.38 6.77
C LYS A 348 -6.72 36.49 7.91
N LYS A 349 -6.20 37.69 8.16
CA LYS A 349 -5.08 37.95 9.10
C LYS A 349 -5.27 37.40 10.52
N GLN A 350 -6.52 37.19 10.96
CA GLN A 350 -6.85 36.54 12.22
C GLN A 350 -8.02 35.58 11.99
N VAL A 351 -7.73 34.28 11.89
CA VAL A 351 -8.72 33.21 12.00
C VAL A 351 -8.57 32.59 13.39
N HIS A 352 -9.64 32.59 14.19
CA HIS A 352 -9.67 31.86 15.48
C HIS A 352 -10.30 30.46 15.34
N THR A 353 -11.09 30.23 14.28
CA THR A 353 -11.78 28.98 13.96
C THR A 353 -12.22 29.05 12.51
N PHE A 354 -11.85 28.09 11.67
CA PHE A 354 -12.33 28.02 10.29
C PHE A 354 -13.83 27.68 10.24
N ARG A 355 -14.54 28.08 9.19
CA ARG A 355 -15.88 27.59 8.86
C ARG A 355 -15.79 26.62 7.69
N GLY A 356 -16.47 25.49 7.83
CA GLY A 356 -16.59 24.50 6.77
C GLY A 356 -17.91 23.75 6.83
N LYS A 357 -18.12 22.85 5.88
CA LYS A 357 -19.24 21.91 5.87
C LYS A 357 -18.72 20.48 5.89
N ALA A 358 -19.40 19.60 6.61
CA ALA A 358 -19.12 18.17 6.51
C ALA A 358 -19.72 17.62 5.19
N VAL A 359 -18.86 17.08 4.34
CA VAL A 359 -19.20 16.56 3.00
C VAL A 359 -18.91 15.06 2.88
N SER A 360 -19.36 14.44 1.79
CA SER A 360 -18.96 13.07 1.45
C SER A 360 -17.44 13.00 1.22
N PRO A 361 -16.74 11.92 1.62
CA PRO A 361 -15.37 11.64 1.19
C PRO A 361 -15.21 11.58 -0.34
N SER A 362 -16.30 11.32 -1.08
CA SER A 362 -16.31 11.37 -2.55
C SER A 362 -16.31 12.79 -3.13
N ALA A 363 -16.67 13.82 -2.35
CA ALA A 363 -16.89 15.17 -2.85
C ALA A 363 -15.65 15.83 -3.50
N PRO A 364 -14.41 15.66 -3.00
CA PRO A 364 -13.22 16.22 -3.67
C PRO A 364 -13.00 15.63 -5.07
N ARG A 365 -13.24 14.31 -5.21
CA ARG A 365 -13.21 13.59 -6.49
C ARG A 365 -14.32 14.07 -7.43
N GLU A 366 -15.56 14.07 -6.96
CA GLU A 366 -16.75 14.31 -7.76
C GLU A 366 -17.03 15.79 -8.08
N GLN A 367 -16.45 16.73 -7.32
CA GLN A 367 -16.69 18.18 -7.52
C GLN A 367 -15.47 18.96 -8.04
N LYS A 368 -14.26 18.38 -7.94
CA LYS A 368 -12.99 19.06 -8.25
C LYS A 368 -11.93 18.19 -8.93
N GLY A 369 -12.27 16.94 -9.28
CA GLY A 369 -11.32 15.97 -9.85
C GLY A 369 -10.16 15.61 -8.91
N MET A 370 -10.24 16.00 -7.63
CA MET A 370 -9.16 15.79 -6.66
C MET A 370 -9.16 14.34 -6.20
N TYR A 371 -8.03 13.66 -6.43
CA TYR A 371 -7.79 12.38 -5.78
C TYR A 371 -7.74 12.57 -4.26
N TRP A 372 -8.35 11.66 -3.50
CA TRP A 372 -8.61 11.84 -2.06
C TRP A 372 -8.26 10.61 -1.21
N GLY A 373 -7.30 9.82 -1.69
CA GLY A 373 -6.91 8.56 -1.06
C GLY A 373 -7.72 7.36 -1.54
N TYR A 374 -7.54 6.24 -0.84
CA TYR A 374 -8.26 5.00 -1.07
C TYR A 374 -8.94 4.50 0.21
N SER A 375 -10.09 3.87 0.09
CA SER A 375 -10.60 2.97 1.14
C SER A 375 -9.88 1.62 1.06
N VAL A 376 -9.80 0.92 2.19
CA VAL A 376 -9.31 -0.46 2.24
C VAL A 376 -10.46 -1.36 2.69
N ARG A 377 -10.54 -2.57 2.12
CA ARG A 377 -11.50 -3.62 2.50
C ARG A 377 -10.79 -4.96 2.54
N VAL A 378 -11.06 -5.78 3.55
CA VAL A 378 -10.69 -7.21 3.54
C VAL A 378 -11.88 -8.00 2.99
N ALA A 379 -11.61 -9.07 2.24
CA ALA A 379 -12.61 -10.01 1.75
C ALA A 379 -12.13 -11.45 2.00
N GLU A 380 -12.97 -12.31 2.58
CA GLU A 380 -12.57 -13.67 2.96
C GLU A 380 -12.51 -14.66 1.78
N SER A 381 -12.93 -14.24 0.59
CA SER A 381 -12.70 -14.97 -0.66
C SER A 381 -12.72 -14.07 -1.91
N ALA A 382 -12.31 -14.63 -3.05
CA ALA A 382 -12.49 -14.01 -4.37
C ALA A 382 -13.97 -13.76 -4.75
N ALA A 383 -14.93 -14.49 -4.16
CA ALA A 383 -16.35 -14.21 -4.34
C ALA A 383 -16.77 -12.94 -3.57
N ASP A 384 -16.21 -12.75 -2.38
CA ASP A 384 -16.56 -11.65 -1.45
C ASP A 384 -15.98 -10.30 -1.89
N VAL A 385 -14.91 -10.32 -2.69
CA VAL A 385 -14.51 -9.17 -3.49
C VAL A 385 -15.68 -8.64 -4.34
N LEU A 386 -16.50 -9.51 -4.92
CA LEU A 386 -17.58 -9.15 -5.86
C LEU A 386 -18.97 -9.00 -5.21
N SER A 387 -19.31 -9.77 -4.19
CA SER A 387 -20.60 -9.71 -3.49
C SER A 387 -20.67 -8.53 -2.52
N GLU A 388 -19.62 -8.30 -1.73
CA GLU A 388 -19.54 -7.20 -0.75
C GLU A 388 -19.06 -5.87 -1.38
N CYS A 389 -19.36 -5.66 -2.66
CA CYS A 389 -19.03 -4.42 -3.34
C CYS A 389 -19.74 -3.22 -2.64
N PRO A 390 -19.03 -2.15 -2.24
CA PRO A 390 -19.66 -1.01 -1.56
C PRO A 390 -20.60 -0.18 -2.45
N TRP A 391 -20.62 -0.46 -3.76
CA TRP A 391 -21.41 0.25 -4.75
C TRP A 391 -22.72 -0.51 -5.05
N LYS A 392 -23.88 0.14 -4.93
CA LYS A 392 -25.20 -0.48 -5.14
C LYS A 392 -25.43 -1.09 -6.54
N THR A 393 -24.65 -0.68 -7.54
CA THR A 393 -24.67 -1.26 -8.90
C THR A 393 -23.72 -2.45 -9.05
N GLY A 394 -22.93 -2.76 -8.02
CA GLY A 394 -21.69 -3.53 -8.15
C GLY A 394 -20.64 -2.81 -9.01
N TYR A 395 -19.54 -3.51 -9.25
CA TYR A 395 -18.57 -3.16 -10.30
C TYR A 395 -19.17 -3.47 -11.68
N ASP A 396 -19.16 -2.49 -12.58
CA ASP A 396 -19.69 -2.58 -13.94
C ASP A 396 -18.62 -2.83 -15.01
N LEU A 397 -17.33 -2.77 -14.63
CA LEU A 397 -16.19 -3.18 -15.44
C LEU A 397 -15.17 -3.95 -14.60
N CYS A 398 -15.21 -5.29 -14.61
CA CYS A 398 -14.17 -6.12 -13.97
C CYS A 398 -13.16 -6.63 -14.99
N MET A 399 -11.88 -6.39 -14.71
CA MET A 399 -10.73 -6.78 -15.53
C MET A 399 -9.73 -7.55 -14.67
N GLY A 400 -9.28 -8.71 -15.12
CA GLY A 400 -8.28 -9.52 -14.42
C GLY A 400 -6.94 -9.46 -15.15
N ILE A 401 -5.86 -9.22 -14.42
CA ILE A 401 -4.49 -9.20 -14.92
C ILE A 401 -3.89 -10.60 -14.86
N THR A 402 -3.27 -11.06 -15.94
CA THR A 402 -2.61 -12.36 -16.03
C THR A 402 -1.30 -12.29 -16.79
N THR A 403 -0.27 -12.94 -16.26
CA THR A 403 1.01 -13.20 -16.94
C THR A 403 0.91 -14.31 -17.99
N LYS A 404 -0.16 -15.11 -17.94
CA LYS A 404 -0.43 -16.23 -18.85
C LYS A 404 -1.16 -15.72 -20.11
N ARG A 405 -2.10 -16.51 -20.66
CA ARG A 405 -2.89 -16.14 -21.84
C ARG A 405 -3.91 -15.03 -21.51
N GLY A 406 -3.66 -13.82 -22.00
CA GLY A 406 -4.55 -12.67 -21.90
C GLY A 406 -4.49 -11.79 -23.16
N LYS A 407 -5.45 -10.87 -23.31
CA LYS A 407 -5.43 -9.82 -24.34
C LYS A 407 -4.38 -8.76 -23.99
N ALA A 408 -3.77 -8.12 -24.99
CA ALA A 408 -3.05 -6.87 -24.77
C ALA A 408 -4.05 -5.73 -24.42
N PRO A 409 -3.65 -4.68 -23.66
CA PRO A 409 -4.53 -3.60 -23.20
C PRO A 409 -5.34 -2.93 -24.32
N GLU A 410 -4.71 -2.68 -25.46
CA GLU A 410 -5.32 -2.07 -26.65
C GLU A 410 -6.37 -2.94 -27.36
N ALA A 411 -6.39 -4.25 -27.07
CA ALA A 411 -7.39 -5.20 -27.58
C ALA A 411 -8.59 -5.41 -26.62
N VAL A 412 -8.65 -4.64 -25.52
CA VAL A 412 -9.71 -4.70 -24.51
C VAL A 412 -10.96 -3.96 -25.00
N THR A 413 -12.10 -4.64 -24.97
CA THR A 413 -13.37 -4.14 -25.52
C THR A 413 -14.10 -3.30 -24.47
N MET A 414 -13.59 -2.09 -24.24
CA MET A 414 -14.13 -1.16 -23.23
C MET A 414 -15.62 -0.82 -23.47
N PRO A 415 -16.44 -0.70 -22.41
CA PRO A 415 -17.82 -0.23 -22.52
C PRO A 415 -17.87 1.25 -22.93
N LYS A 416 -19.01 1.73 -23.45
CA LYS A 416 -19.20 3.16 -23.82
C LYS A 416 -18.92 4.11 -22.65
N SER A 417 -19.32 3.71 -21.44
CA SER A 417 -18.91 4.31 -20.18
C SER A 417 -18.98 3.24 -19.09
N PHE A 418 -18.17 3.36 -18.04
CA PHE A 418 -18.30 2.62 -16.78
C PHE A 418 -18.31 3.59 -15.59
N LYS A 419 -18.80 3.14 -14.43
CA LYS A 419 -18.85 3.92 -13.20
C LYS A 419 -17.96 3.35 -12.09
N HIS A 420 -17.84 2.03 -11.99
CA HIS A 420 -17.12 1.35 -10.92
C HIS A 420 -16.28 0.21 -11.50
N ALA A 421 -15.04 0.51 -11.89
CA ALA A 421 -14.10 -0.50 -12.39
C ALA A 421 -13.45 -1.27 -11.25
N LEU A 422 -13.14 -2.55 -11.48
CA LEU A 422 -12.33 -3.40 -10.61
C LEU A 422 -11.19 -4.03 -11.42
N VAL A 423 -9.95 -3.82 -10.99
CA VAL A 423 -8.75 -4.45 -11.58
C VAL A 423 -8.22 -5.51 -10.62
N ILE A 424 -8.30 -6.78 -11.03
CA ILE A 424 -7.98 -7.94 -10.19
C ILE A 424 -6.58 -8.44 -10.51
N PHE A 425 -5.77 -8.62 -9.48
CA PHE A 425 -4.44 -9.22 -9.54
C PHE A 425 -4.44 -10.50 -8.71
N GLY A 426 -3.83 -11.57 -9.24
CA GLY A 426 -3.69 -12.83 -8.52
C GLY A 426 -2.39 -12.96 -7.72
N GLY A 427 -2.31 -14.00 -6.89
CA GLY A 427 -1.12 -14.40 -6.15
C GLY A 427 -0.21 -15.31 -6.97
N ALA A 428 0.38 -16.33 -6.32
CA ALA A 428 1.32 -17.26 -6.94
C ALA A 428 0.69 -18.04 -8.12
N GLU A 429 -0.55 -18.50 -7.96
CA GLU A 429 -1.31 -19.19 -9.03
C GLU A 429 -1.80 -18.23 -10.13
N GLY A 430 -1.68 -16.92 -9.89
CA GLY A 430 -2.17 -15.86 -10.75
C GLY A 430 -3.70 -15.74 -10.72
N LEU A 431 -4.26 -15.15 -11.78
CA LEU A 431 -5.70 -14.84 -11.86
C LEU A 431 -6.62 -16.07 -11.76
N ASP A 432 -6.12 -17.27 -12.09
CA ASP A 432 -6.96 -18.45 -12.31
C ASP A 432 -7.69 -18.91 -11.05
N GLU A 433 -7.10 -18.75 -9.85
CA GLU A 433 -7.76 -19.02 -8.57
C GLU A 433 -8.98 -18.08 -8.36
N PHE A 434 -8.80 -16.77 -8.58
CA PHE A 434 -9.89 -15.80 -8.45
C PHE A 434 -11.08 -16.13 -9.37
N VAL A 435 -10.79 -16.67 -10.56
CA VAL A 435 -11.81 -17.07 -11.55
C VAL A 435 -12.09 -18.58 -11.57
N GLU A 436 -11.88 -19.27 -10.45
CA GLU A 436 -12.39 -20.62 -10.25
C GLU A 436 -13.93 -20.60 -10.16
N SER A 437 -14.51 -19.68 -9.39
CA SER A 437 -15.95 -19.62 -9.21
C SER A 437 -16.69 -19.19 -10.48
N ARG A 438 -17.79 -19.88 -10.82
CA ARG A 438 -18.66 -19.57 -11.96
C ARG A 438 -19.26 -18.15 -11.90
N GLN A 439 -19.30 -17.54 -10.72
CA GLN A 439 -19.69 -16.13 -10.52
C GLN A 439 -18.57 -15.18 -10.97
N ALA A 440 -17.33 -15.39 -10.52
CA ALA A 440 -16.19 -14.60 -10.95
C ALA A 440 -15.93 -14.74 -12.46
N GLN A 441 -15.99 -15.95 -13.01
CA GLN A 441 -15.85 -16.21 -14.46
C GLN A 441 -16.82 -15.38 -15.32
N LYS A 442 -18.05 -15.18 -14.86
CA LYS A 442 -19.07 -14.37 -15.55
C LYS A 442 -18.87 -12.86 -15.39
N ARG A 443 -18.21 -12.42 -14.32
CA ARG A 443 -18.00 -10.98 -14.02
C ARG A 443 -16.69 -10.46 -14.59
N VAL A 444 -15.62 -11.26 -14.59
CA VAL A 444 -14.30 -10.87 -15.14
C VAL A 444 -14.32 -10.93 -16.66
N LEU A 445 -14.83 -9.86 -17.29
CA LEU A 445 -15.08 -9.77 -18.74
C LEU A 445 -13.79 -9.85 -19.56
N HIS A 446 -12.66 -9.44 -18.99
CA HIS A 446 -11.38 -9.30 -19.69
C HIS A 446 -10.24 -9.91 -18.87
N ARG A 447 -9.54 -10.89 -19.45
CA ARG A 447 -8.22 -11.33 -18.96
C ARG A 447 -7.15 -10.59 -19.78
N ILE A 448 -6.31 -9.80 -19.13
CA ILE A 448 -5.38 -8.86 -19.76
C ILE A 448 -3.95 -9.26 -19.41
N ASN A 449 -3.08 -9.39 -20.42
CA ASN A 449 -1.64 -9.51 -20.23
C ASN A 449 -0.98 -8.20 -20.67
N THR A 450 -0.44 -7.49 -19.69
CA THR A 450 0.16 -6.15 -19.82
C THR A 450 1.67 -6.18 -20.10
N CYS A 451 2.29 -7.36 -20.05
CA CYS A 451 3.72 -7.57 -20.26
C CYS A 451 4.00 -8.93 -20.93
N LYS A 452 3.46 -9.11 -22.14
CA LYS A 452 3.49 -10.39 -22.88
C LYS A 452 4.92 -10.93 -23.16
N HIS A 453 5.90 -10.04 -23.24
CA HIS A 453 7.30 -10.35 -23.58
C HIS A 453 8.24 -10.06 -22.39
N ALA A 454 7.86 -10.53 -21.21
CA ALA A 454 8.67 -10.36 -20.00
C ALA A 454 9.98 -11.16 -20.07
N GLY A 455 11.11 -10.52 -19.73
CA GLY A 455 12.42 -11.17 -19.59
C GLY A 455 12.60 -11.98 -18.30
N THR A 456 11.51 -12.31 -17.61
CA THR A 456 11.48 -13.11 -16.38
C THR A 456 10.38 -14.16 -16.49
N ARG A 457 10.58 -15.34 -15.88
CA ARG A 457 9.57 -16.41 -15.84
C ARG A 457 8.29 -15.96 -15.14
N ASN A 458 8.42 -15.22 -14.05
CA ASN A 458 7.33 -14.69 -13.23
C ASN A 458 7.52 -13.18 -13.03
N ILE A 459 6.43 -12.43 -13.21
CA ILE A 459 6.31 -11.02 -12.79
C ILE A 459 5.62 -11.03 -11.43
N ARG A 460 6.17 -10.31 -10.44
CA ARG A 460 5.58 -10.23 -9.10
C ARG A 460 4.36 -9.31 -9.09
N THR A 461 3.48 -9.47 -8.11
CA THR A 461 2.20 -8.76 -8.11
C THR A 461 2.36 -7.25 -7.91
N GLU A 462 3.37 -6.78 -7.18
CA GLU A 462 3.73 -5.36 -7.04
C GLU A 462 4.30 -4.73 -8.32
N GLU A 463 5.07 -5.50 -9.10
CA GLU A 463 5.60 -5.10 -10.41
C GLU A 463 4.44 -5.03 -11.42
N SER A 464 3.60 -6.07 -11.42
CA SER A 464 2.40 -6.20 -12.25
C SER A 464 1.39 -5.09 -11.97
N LEU A 465 1.21 -4.66 -10.71
CA LEU A 465 0.39 -3.51 -10.31
C LEU A 465 0.84 -2.23 -11.01
N LEU A 466 2.14 -1.89 -10.93
CA LEU A 466 2.69 -0.67 -11.54
C LEU A 466 2.57 -0.71 -13.08
N ILE A 467 2.95 -1.82 -13.70
CA ILE A 467 2.87 -1.99 -15.17
C ILE A 467 1.41 -1.88 -15.63
N SER A 468 0.51 -2.64 -15.01
CA SER A 468 -0.86 -2.78 -15.50
C SER A 468 -1.71 -1.55 -15.26
N LEU A 469 -1.58 -0.90 -14.10
CA LEU A 469 -2.29 0.35 -13.84
C LEU A 469 -1.76 1.49 -14.73
N SER A 470 -0.47 1.48 -15.11
CA SER A 470 0.09 2.39 -16.11
C SER A 470 -0.57 2.19 -17.49
N SER A 471 -0.57 0.96 -18.00
CA SER A 471 -1.19 0.64 -19.30
C SER A 471 -2.70 0.88 -19.35
N LEU A 472 -3.41 0.69 -18.24
CA LEU A 472 -4.87 0.83 -18.18
C LEU A 472 -5.36 2.24 -17.81
N SER A 473 -4.52 3.11 -17.20
CA SER A 473 -4.94 4.46 -16.80
C SER A 473 -5.53 5.30 -17.95
N PRO A 474 -4.97 5.29 -19.18
CA PRO A 474 -5.57 6.02 -20.31
C PRO A 474 -6.97 5.53 -20.66
N LEU A 475 -7.17 4.21 -20.77
CA LEU A 475 -8.46 3.59 -21.09
C LEU A 475 -9.50 3.85 -19.98
N LEU A 476 -9.10 3.72 -18.72
CA LEU A 476 -9.95 4.01 -17.55
C LEU A 476 -10.34 5.49 -17.46
N ARG A 477 -9.47 6.42 -17.90
CA ARG A 477 -9.78 7.87 -17.96
C ARG A 477 -10.67 8.22 -19.15
N GLN A 478 -10.51 7.54 -20.29
CA GLN A 478 -11.29 7.77 -21.50
C GLN A 478 -12.72 7.23 -21.40
N HIS A 479 -12.92 6.08 -20.75
CA HIS A 479 -14.23 5.41 -20.64
C HIS A 479 -14.90 5.57 -19.28
N GLY A 480 -14.27 6.25 -18.32
CA GLY A 480 -14.86 6.51 -17.02
C GLY A 480 -15.93 7.60 -17.08
N ALA A 481 -17.04 7.40 -16.37
CA ALA A 481 -18.16 8.34 -16.33
C ALA A 481 -17.73 9.78 -15.98
N THR A 482 -18.10 10.71 -16.86
CA THR A 482 -18.04 12.17 -16.64
C THR A 482 -19.27 12.65 -15.88
N SER A 483 -19.36 13.94 -15.55
CA SER A 483 -20.67 14.53 -15.25
C SER A 483 -21.54 14.42 -16.50
N SER A 484 -22.77 13.96 -16.32
CA SER A 484 -23.92 14.29 -17.17
C SER A 484 -24.29 15.76 -17.03
#